data_AF-A0A947VQD7-F1
#
_entry.id   AF-A0A947VQD7-F1
#
_cell.length_a   1.000
_cell.length_b   1.000
_cell.length_c   1.000
_cell.angle_alpha   90.00
_cell.angle_beta   90.00
_cell.angle_gamma   90.00
#
_symmetry.space_group_name_H-M   'P 1'
#
loop_
_entity.id
_entity.type
_entity.pdbx_description
1 polymer ?
#
loop_
_entity_poly.entity_id
_entity_poly.type
_entity_poly.pdbx_seq_one_letter_code
_entity_poly.pdbx_strand_id
1 'polypeptide(L)'
;MEQSEYGGLRFSSLRFLDLDDSFWSRCPVTREDAPMLERVVRLVLGLSATVRKEGLLALEMHIPKIPVPLGRVAFKMLVDGRGPDYLGSACRTLLLLSQDHGAALLAQVMLVHGSLMIYAGTATDYIAETLCAYLGATYVEAAMDGKFP
;
A
#
# COMPACT_ATOMS: atom_id res chain seq x y z
N MET A 1 30.65 -8.75 -31.10
CA MET A 1 29.60 -7.87 -31.67
C MET A 1 28.59 -7.67 -30.56
N GLU A 2 28.84 -6.61 -29.80
CA GLU A 2 28.12 -6.24 -28.59
C GLU A 2 26.71 -5.76 -28.95
N GLN A 3 25.71 -6.28 -28.24
CA GLN A 3 24.46 -5.57 -28.04
C GLN A 3 24.12 -5.60 -26.55
N SER A 4 24.67 -4.59 -25.87
CA SER A 4 23.96 -3.71 -24.95
C SER A 4 23.37 -4.35 -23.70
N GLU A 5 24.23 -4.45 -22.68
CA GLU A 5 23.88 -4.28 -21.27
C GLU A 5 23.16 -2.93 -21.03
N TYR A 6 21.83 -2.94 -21.09
CA TYR A 6 21.06 -2.03 -20.26
C TYR A 6 20.14 -2.89 -19.40
N GLY A 7 20.47 -2.92 -18.10
CA GLY A 7 19.64 -3.49 -17.06
C GLY A 7 18.26 -2.84 -17.10
N GLY A 8 17.35 -3.48 -17.84
CA GLY A 8 15.93 -3.23 -17.70
C GLY A 8 15.56 -3.64 -16.29
N LEU A 9 15.46 -2.65 -15.39
CA LEU A 9 14.68 -2.78 -14.17
C LEU A 9 13.28 -3.19 -14.61
N ARG A 10 13.04 -4.50 -14.59
CA ARG A 10 11.73 -5.06 -14.83
C ARG A 10 10.84 -4.46 -13.74
N PHE A 11 9.87 -3.65 -14.14
CA PHE A 11 8.76 -3.17 -13.30
C PHE A 11 7.83 -4.34 -12.87
N SER A 12 8.39 -5.48 -12.48
CA SER A 12 7.68 -6.64 -11.94
C SER A 12 7.25 -6.43 -10.49
N SER A 13 7.78 -5.41 -9.81
CA SER A 13 7.52 -5.10 -8.40
C SER A 13 6.19 -4.39 -8.13
N LEU A 14 5.36 -4.10 -9.13
CA LEU A 14 4.03 -3.49 -8.94
C LEU A 14 2.86 -4.46 -9.15
N ARG A 15 3.12 -5.77 -9.37
CA ARG A 15 2.07 -6.81 -9.50
C ARG A 15 1.78 -7.57 -8.22
N PHE A 16 2.01 -7.01 -7.03
CA PHE A 16 1.91 -7.81 -5.81
C PHE A 16 0.51 -8.40 -5.54
N LEU A 17 -0.55 -7.72 -5.97
CA LEU A 17 -1.91 -8.18 -5.70
C LEU A 17 -2.61 -8.80 -6.90
N ASP A 18 -2.14 -8.58 -8.13
CA ASP A 18 -2.70 -9.12 -9.38
C ASP A 18 -4.23 -9.33 -9.32
N LEU A 19 -4.95 -8.21 -9.17
CA LEU A 19 -6.41 -8.17 -8.99
C LEU A 19 -7.05 -7.83 -10.33
N ASP A 20 -8.08 -8.58 -10.70
CA ASP A 20 -8.77 -8.44 -11.99
C ASP A 20 -9.85 -7.34 -11.97
N ASP A 21 -10.41 -7.04 -13.15
CA ASP A 21 -11.45 -6.02 -13.31
C ASP A 21 -12.71 -6.31 -12.47
N SER A 22 -13.02 -7.60 -12.24
CA SER A 22 -14.16 -7.98 -11.42
C SER A 22 -13.97 -7.57 -9.97
N PHE A 23 -12.74 -7.68 -9.46
CA PHE A 23 -12.40 -7.16 -8.15
C PHE A 23 -12.52 -5.63 -8.11
N TRP A 24 -11.93 -4.93 -9.08
CA TRP A 24 -11.93 -3.46 -9.09
C TRP A 24 -13.33 -2.85 -9.22
N SER A 25 -14.26 -3.55 -9.88
CA SER A 25 -15.67 -3.15 -9.94
C SER A 25 -16.35 -3.04 -8.56
N ARG A 26 -15.80 -3.70 -7.53
CA ARG A 26 -16.27 -3.65 -6.14
C ARG A 26 -15.71 -2.47 -5.36
N CYS A 27 -14.81 -1.67 -5.93
CA CYS A 27 -14.18 -0.52 -5.30
C CYS A 27 -14.69 0.84 -5.85
N PRO A 28 -16.01 1.06 -6.11
CA PRO A 28 -16.45 2.38 -6.53
C PRO A 28 -16.23 3.37 -5.39
N VAL A 29 -15.57 4.49 -5.69
CA VAL A 29 -15.31 5.56 -4.73
C VAL A 29 -15.85 6.88 -5.25
N THR A 30 -16.33 7.69 -4.32
CA THR A 30 -16.84 9.03 -4.57
C THR A 30 -15.87 10.06 -4.00
N ARG A 31 -16.09 11.34 -4.32
CA ARG A 31 -15.30 12.43 -3.70
C ARG A 31 -15.52 12.54 -2.20
N GLU A 32 -16.67 12.10 -1.69
CA GLU A 32 -16.99 12.12 -0.26
C GLU A 32 -16.14 11.13 0.55
N ASP A 33 -15.61 10.10 -0.12
CA ASP A 33 -14.74 9.09 0.49
C ASP A 33 -13.28 9.54 0.65
N ALA A 34 -12.89 10.61 -0.06
CA ALA A 34 -11.50 11.06 -0.12
C ALA A 34 -10.89 11.35 1.27
N PRO A 35 -11.56 12.03 2.22
CA PRO A 35 -10.98 12.30 3.54
C PRO A 35 -10.66 11.02 4.32
N MET A 36 -11.42 9.94 4.13
CA MET A 36 -11.13 8.66 4.77
C MET A 36 -9.88 8.02 4.15
N LEU A 37 -9.78 8.01 2.83
CA LEU A 37 -8.66 7.39 2.12
C LEU A 37 -7.36 8.20 2.29
N GLU A 38 -7.44 9.53 2.38
CA GLU A 38 -6.30 10.38 2.77
C GLU A 38 -5.74 10.02 4.14
N ARG A 39 -6.59 9.69 5.11
CA ARG A 39 -6.15 9.19 6.42
C ARG A 39 -5.40 7.88 6.31
N VAL A 40 -5.77 7.02 5.35
CA VAL A 40 -5.03 5.78 5.07
C VAL A 40 -3.65 6.09 4.51
N VAL A 41 -3.54 7.02 3.56
CA VAL A 41 -2.24 7.48 3.03
C VAL A 41 -1.35 7.98 4.17
N ARG A 42 -1.84 8.95 4.96
CA ARG A 42 -1.10 9.50 6.10
C ARG A 42 -0.68 8.43 7.11
N LEU A 43 -1.55 7.46 7.39
CA LEU A 43 -1.24 6.34 8.27
C LEU A 43 -0.07 5.53 7.72
N VAL A 44 -0.10 5.12 6.45
CA VAL A 44 1.00 4.34 5.84
C VAL A 44 2.29 5.15 5.82
N LEU A 45 2.25 6.44 5.49
CA LEU A 45 3.43 7.30 5.49
C LEU A 45 4.02 7.45 6.91
N GLY A 46 3.16 7.57 7.92
CA GLY A 46 3.58 7.57 9.33
C GLY A 46 4.29 6.27 9.72
N LEU A 47 3.72 5.11 9.35
CA LEU A 47 4.33 3.80 9.59
C LEU A 47 5.67 3.66 8.83
N SER A 48 5.74 4.12 7.57
CA SER A 48 6.98 4.14 6.78
C SER A 48 8.07 4.97 7.47
N ALA A 49 7.70 6.16 7.96
CA ALA A 49 8.62 7.04 8.68
C ALA A 49 9.13 6.39 9.99
N THR A 50 8.25 5.72 10.76
CA THR A 50 8.65 4.95 11.94
C THR A 50 9.65 3.85 11.56
N VAL A 51 9.37 3.04 10.54
CA VAL A 51 10.28 1.97 10.10
C VAL A 51 11.65 2.50 9.69
N ARG A 52 11.69 3.64 8.98
CA ARG A 52 12.96 4.25 8.55
C ARG A 52 13.81 4.73 9.72
N LYS A 53 13.19 5.23 10.79
CA LYS A 53 13.89 5.80 11.95
C LYS A 53 14.26 4.74 12.99
N GLU A 54 13.35 3.80 13.22
CA GLU A 54 13.39 2.91 14.39
C GLU A 54 13.46 1.42 14.00
N GLY A 55 13.38 1.12 12.71
CA GLY A 55 13.37 -0.25 12.19
C GLY A 55 11.98 -0.89 12.17
N LEU A 56 11.90 -2.08 11.57
CA LEU A 56 10.62 -2.76 11.29
C LEU A 56 9.85 -3.14 12.56
N LEU A 57 10.56 -3.57 13.60
CA LEU A 57 9.97 -4.05 14.86
C LEU A 57 9.26 -2.93 15.64
N ALA A 58 9.63 -1.66 15.42
CA ALA A 58 8.95 -0.53 16.04
C ALA A 58 7.44 -0.49 15.72
N LEU A 59 7.03 -1.09 14.59
CA LEU A 59 5.62 -1.16 14.20
C LEU A 59 4.75 -1.98 15.15
N GLU A 60 5.30 -2.84 16.00
CA GLU A 60 4.53 -3.64 16.98
C GLU A 60 3.61 -2.76 17.83
N MET A 61 4.10 -1.58 18.24
CA MET A 61 3.35 -0.63 19.06
C MET A 61 2.26 0.12 18.27
N HIS A 62 2.34 0.11 16.94
CA HIS A 62 1.42 0.83 16.06
C HIS A 62 0.35 -0.08 15.46
N ILE A 63 0.62 -1.37 15.27
CA ILE A 63 -0.33 -2.34 14.69
C ILE A 63 -1.71 -2.29 15.36
N PRO A 64 -1.86 -2.28 16.70
CA PRO A 64 -3.19 -2.24 17.34
C PRO A 64 -4.02 -0.99 16.98
N LYS A 65 -3.37 0.09 16.55
CA LYS A 65 -4.00 1.39 16.22
C LYS A 65 -4.47 1.47 14.76
N ILE A 66 -4.07 0.51 13.92
CA ILE A 66 -4.52 0.47 12.52
C ILE A 66 -6.01 0.10 12.52
N PRO A 67 -6.90 0.93 11.93
CA PRO A 67 -8.35 0.76 12.08
C PRO A 67 -8.87 -0.49 11.36
N VAL A 68 -8.26 -0.83 10.22
CA VAL A 68 -8.72 -1.91 9.34
C VAL A 68 -8.13 -3.26 9.77
N PRO A 69 -8.96 -4.29 10.04
CA PRO A 69 -8.48 -5.62 10.44
C PRO A 69 -7.44 -6.22 9.49
N LEU A 70 -7.68 -6.17 8.17
CA LEU A 70 -6.75 -6.69 7.19
C LEU A 70 -5.41 -5.92 7.19
N GLY A 71 -5.45 -4.61 7.42
CA GLY A 71 -4.24 -3.81 7.62
C GLY A 71 -3.43 -4.29 8.80
N ARG A 72 -4.07 -4.56 9.95
CA ARG A 72 -3.39 -5.14 11.13
C ARG A 72 -2.72 -6.46 10.80
N VAL A 73 -3.42 -7.34 10.07
CA VAL A 73 -2.88 -8.64 9.64
C VAL A 73 -1.66 -8.46 8.74
N ALA A 74 -1.75 -7.60 7.72
CA ALA A 74 -0.65 -7.36 6.78
C ALA A 74 0.61 -6.84 7.49
N PHE A 75 0.46 -5.82 8.35
CA PHE A 75 1.59 -5.27 9.11
C PHE A 75 2.13 -6.25 10.16
N LYS A 76 1.28 -7.10 10.75
CA LYS A 76 1.75 -8.17 11.65
C LYS A 76 2.57 -9.22 10.92
N MET A 77 2.13 -9.67 9.74
CA MET A 77 2.91 -10.60 8.91
C MET A 77 4.27 -10.02 8.52
N LEU A 78 4.30 -8.73 8.20
CA LEU A 78 5.52 -7.98 7.90
C LEU A 78 6.47 -7.96 9.09
N VAL A 79 5.99 -7.61 10.29
CA VAL A 79 6.81 -7.61 11.53
C VAL A 79 7.32 -9.00 11.89
N ASP A 80 6.50 -10.03 11.66
CA ASP A 80 6.87 -11.44 11.87
C ASP A 80 7.91 -11.96 10.88
N GLY A 81 8.42 -11.11 9.98
CA GLY A 81 9.44 -11.45 9.01
C GLY A 81 8.96 -12.42 7.93
N ARG A 82 7.65 -12.50 7.67
CA ARG A 82 7.12 -13.30 6.56
C ARG A 82 7.61 -12.70 5.24
N GLY A 83 8.03 -13.56 4.31
CA GLY A 83 8.51 -13.12 3.00
C GLY A 83 7.45 -12.33 2.22
N PRO A 84 7.86 -11.41 1.33
CA PRO A 84 6.96 -10.50 0.63
C PRO A 84 5.98 -11.25 -0.28
N ASP A 85 6.43 -12.33 -0.93
CA ASP A 85 5.57 -13.16 -1.79
C ASP A 85 4.45 -13.85 -1.00
N TYR A 86 4.78 -14.36 0.20
CA TYR A 86 3.79 -14.96 1.09
C TYR A 86 2.79 -13.90 1.58
N LEU A 87 3.28 -12.74 2.02
CA LEU A 87 2.44 -11.64 2.48
C LEU A 87 1.48 -11.20 1.37
N GLY A 88 2.00 -10.99 0.15
CA GLY A 88 1.22 -10.60 -1.02
C GLY A 88 0.13 -11.63 -1.34
N SER A 89 0.49 -12.92 -1.43
CA SER A 89 -0.47 -14.00 -1.73
C SER A 89 -1.54 -14.15 -0.65
N ALA A 90 -1.15 -14.09 0.63
CA ALA A 90 -2.08 -14.20 1.75
C ALA A 90 -3.06 -13.01 1.78
N CYS A 91 -2.54 -11.78 1.67
CA CYS A 91 -3.37 -10.58 1.67
C CYS A 91 -4.27 -10.50 0.44
N ARG A 92 -3.79 -10.91 -0.74
CA ARG A 92 -4.60 -11.04 -1.95
C ARG A 92 -5.79 -11.98 -1.73
N THR A 93 -5.55 -13.15 -1.15
CA THR A 93 -6.62 -14.11 -0.84
C THR A 93 -7.66 -13.50 0.10
N LEU A 94 -7.21 -12.80 1.14
CA LEU A 94 -8.09 -12.13 2.09
C LEU A 94 -8.89 -10.98 1.44
N LEU A 95 -8.30 -10.21 0.53
CA LEU A 95 -9.00 -9.19 -0.26
C LEU A 95 -10.10 -9.80 -1.13
N LEU A 96 -9.78 -10.89 -1.85
CA LEU A 96 -10.74 -11.58 -2.72
C LEU A 96 -11.94 -12.13 -1.94
N LEU A 97 -11.70 -12.66 -0.74
CA LEU A 97 -12.74 -13.21 0.14
C LEU A 97 -13.48 -12.16 0.98
N SER A 98 -12.95 -10.94 1.07
CA SER A 98 -13.59 -9.84 1.80
C SER A 98 -14.99 -9.58 1.25
N GLN A 99 -15.94 -9.27 2.13
CA GLN A 99 -17.30 -8.85 1.77
C GLN A 99 -17.44 -7.33 1.73
N ASP A 100 -16.35 -6.60 1.96
CA ASP A 100 -16.33 -5.14 1.89
C ASP A 100 -16.41 -4.65 0.44
N HIS A 101 -16.88 -3.41 0.28
CA HIS A 101 -17.08 -2.74 -0.99
C HIS A 101 -16.71 -1.25 -0.90
N GLY A 102 -16.59 -0.61 -2.06
CA GLY A 102 -16.32 0.81 -2.22
C GLY A 102 -15.04 1.25 -1.52
N ALA A 103 -15.11 2.38 -0.83
CA ALA A 103 -13.94 2.98 -0.18
C ALA A 103 -13.37 2.14 0.96
N ALA A 104 -14.19 1.32 1.65
CA ALA A 104 -13.70 0.43 2.70
C ALA A 104 -12.83 -0.71 2.14
N LEU A 105 -13.20 -1.24 0.97
CA LEU A 105 -12.39 -2.22 0.24
C LEU A 105 -11.12 -1.57 -0.33
N LEU A 106 -11.23 -0.35 -0.88
CA LEU A 106 -10.06 0.37 -1.38
C LEU A 106 -9.05 0.70 -0.27
N ALA A 107 -9.53 1.13 0.91
CA ALA A 107 -8.68 1.36 2.07
C ALA A 107 -7.87 0.12 2.47
N GLN A 108 -8.48 -1.07 2.38
CA GLN A 108 -7.79 -2.34 2.60
C GLN A 108 -6.69 -2.60 1.58
N VAL A 109 -6.98 -2.40 0.29
CA VAL A 109 -6.00 -2.52 -0.79
C VAL A 109 -4.83 -1.58 -0.56
N MET A 110 -5.09 -0.32 -0.23
CA MET A 110 -4.07 0.70 0.04
C MET A 110 -3.18 0.33 1.23
N LEU A 111 -3.76 -0.22 2.31
CA LEU A 111 -2.98 -0.67 3.47
C LEU A 111 -2.08 -1.86 3.14
N VAL A 112 -2.60 -2.84 2.39
CA VAL A 112 -1.82 -4.00 1.96
C VAL A 112 -0.70 -3.58 1.04
N HIS A 113 -0.99 -2.77 0.02
CA HIS A 113 0.01 -2.26 -0.92
C HIS A 113 1.08 -1.44 -0.19
N GLY A 114 0.65 -0.54 0.69
CA GLY A 114 1.55 0.24 1.55
C GLY A 114 2.46 -0.62 2.41
N SER A 115 1.93 -1.69 3.03
CA SER A 115 2.73 -2.61 3.84
C SER A 115 3.81 -3.31 3.01
N LEU A 116 3.49 -3.76 1.80
CA LEU A 116 4.44 -4.40 0.88
C LEU A 116 5.55 -3.42 0.44
N MET A 117 5.19 -2.17 0.15
CA MET A 117 6.17 -1.14 -0.20
C MET A 117 7.10 -0.82 0.97
N ILE A 118 6.57 -0.74 2.20
CA ILE A 118 7.37 -0.58 3.43
C ILE A 118 8.31 -1.77 3.62
N TYR A 119 7.81 -3.00 3.47
CA TYR A 119 8.62 -4.21 3.55
C TYR A 119 9.79 -4.19 2.54
N ALA A 120 9.52 -3.71 1.32
CA ALA A 120 10.53 -3.59 0.26
C ALA A 120 11.52 -2.43 0.47
N GLY A 121 11.40 -1.65 1.55
CA GLY A 121 12.29 -0.50 1.83
C GLY A 121 12.06 0.70 0.90
N THR A 122 10.89 0.75 0.25
CA THR A 122 10.55 1.75 -0.76
C THR A 122 10.60 3.17 -0.19
N ALA A 123 11.11 4.13 -0.98
CA ALA A 123 11.17 5.55 -0.62
C ALA A 123 9.79 6.07 -0.20
N THR A 124 9.72 6.86 0.88
CA THR A 124 8.45 7.34 1.44
C THR A 124 7.69 8.22 0.46
N ASP A 125 8.40 9.04 -0.32
CA ASP A 125 7.78 9.89 -1.36
C ASP A 125 7.14 9.05 -2.46
N TYR A 126 7.81 7.97 -2.88
CA TYR A 126 7.25 7.04 -3.88
C TYR A 126 6.05 6.23 -3.33
N ILE A 127 6.05 5.92 -2.03
CA ILE A 127 4.87 5.36 -1.34
C ILE A 127 3.71 6.37 -1.40
N ALA A 128 3.99 7.66 -1.14
CA ALA A 128 2.97 8.69 -1.19
C ALA A 128 2.37 8.80 -2.59
N GLU A 129 3.19 8.96 -3.63
CA GLU A 129 2.76 9.02 -5.04
C GLU A 129 1.89 7.82 -5.43
N THR A 130 2.35 6.61 -5.09
CA THR A 130 1.65 5.37 -5.43
C THR A 130 0.29 5.27 -4.72
N LEU A 131 0.22 5.61 -3.43
CA LEU A 131 -1.04 5.56 -2.71
C LEU A 131 -2.00 6.69 -3.12
N CYS A 132 -1.48 7.86 -3.47
CA CYS A 132 -2.25 8.98 -3.98
C CYS A 132 -2.86 8.69 -5.35
N ALA A 133 -2.25 7.82 -6.15
CA ALA A 133 -2.81 7.39 -7.44
C ALA A 133 -4.19 6.73 -7.30
N TYR A 134 -4.49 6.09 -6.16
CA TYR A 134 -5.84 5.56 -5.88
C TYR A 134 -6.90 6.66 -5.70
N LEU A 135 -6.49 7.89 -5.38
CA LEU A 135 -7.37 9.05 -5.18
C LEU A 135 -7.52 9.89 -6.45
N GLY A 136 -6.71 9.63 -7.49
CA GLY A 136 -6.72 10.33 -8.77
C GLY A 136 -5.53 11.27 -8.98
N ALA A 137 -5.39 11.75 -10.22
CA ALA A 137 -4.21 12.49 -10.69
C ALA A 137 -3.89 13.75 -9.88
N THR A 138 -4.91 14.49 -9.43
CA THR A 138 -4.73 15.71 -8.63
C THR A 138 -4.00 15.46 -7.31
N TYR A 139 -4.20 14.28 -6.71
CA TYR A 139 -3.51 13.90 -5.48
C TYR A 139 -2.07 13.47 -5.73
N VAL A 140 -1.79 12.86 -6.88
CA VAL A 140 -0.42 12.51 -7.30
C VAL A 140 0.39 13.78 -7.51
N GLU A 141 -0.15 14.76 -8.23
CA GLU A 141 0.50 16.07 -8.43
C GLU A 141 0.80 16.75 -7.10
N ALA A 142 -0.17 16.77 -6.17
CA ALA A 142 0.04 17.31 -4.83
C ALA A 142 1.15 16.56 -4.05
N ALA A 143 1.24 15.24 -4.18
CA ALA A 143 2.28 14.44 -3.54
C ALA A 143 3.68 14.72 -4.11
N MET A 144 3.81 14.79 -5.44
CA MET A 144 5.06 15.10 -6.12
C MET A 144 5.57 16.51 -5.77
N ASP A 145 4.66 17.45 -5.56
CA ASP A 145 4.97 18.81 -5.12
C ASP A 145 5.34 18.91 -3.62
N GLY A 146 5.28 17.81 -2.86
CA GLY A 146 5.44 17.82 -1.40
C GLY A 146 4.31 18.53 -0.67
N LYS A 147 3.16 18.71 -1.33
CA LYS A 147 1.96 19.41 -0.85
C LYS A 147 0.82 18.46 -0.47
N PHE A 148 1.08 17.15 -0.42
CA PHE A 148 0.06 16.23 0.08
C PHE A 148 -0.28 16.60 1.52
N PRO A 149 -1.56 16.90 1.81
CA PRO A 149 -1.96 17.54 3.05
C PRO A 149 -1.69 16.68 4.28
#